data_AF-A0A2I1RFL8-F1
#
_entry.id   AF-A0A2I1RFL8-F1
#
_cell.length_a   1.000
_cell.length_b   1.000
_cell.length_c   1.000
_cell.angle_alpha   90.00
_cell.angle_beta   90.00
_cell.angle_gamma   90.00
#
_symmetry.space_group_name_H-M   'P 1'
#
loop_
_entity.id
_entity.type
_entity.pdbx_description
1 polymer ?
#
loop_
_entity_poly.entity_id
_entity_poly.type
_entity_poly.pdbx_seq_one_letter_code
_entity_poly.pdbx_strand_id
1 'polypeptide(L)'
;MGIRSISDRHTRFPPLIERLAKEKPKISKVKLCQLFDIPRSSHYALKKPKLPSLEQINLNLWVKQAYDQTKGSGGARTLSAMVSQQHGIKLTRYKAGKIMAQQGLISRQLIRHRYSKADKEHAIHDNLLKREFSPAAFKFEP
;
A
#
# COMPACT_ATOMS: atom_id res chain seq x y z
N MET A 1 -40.69 36.41 -3.08
CA MET A 1 -39.76 35.46 -2.41
C MET A 1 -38.94 34.76 -3.49
N GLY A 2 -37.71 35.22 -3.74
CA GLY A 2 -36.93 34.82 -4.91
C GLY A 2 -36.47 33.36 -4.87
N ILE A 3 -36.68 32.65 -5.98
CA ILE A 3 -36.12 31.34 -6.28
C ILE A 3 -34.59 31.48 -6.28
N ARG A 4 -33.93 31.07 -5.19
CA ARG A 4 -32.47 31.02 -5.13
C ARG A 4 -31.98 29.90 -6.04
N SER A 5 -30.96 30.18 -6.84
CA SER A 5 -30.35 29.20 -7.75
C SER A 5 -29.89 27.96 -6.96
N ILE A 6 -29.98 26.78 -7.58
CA ILE A 6 -29.57 25.53 -6.93
C ILE A 6 -28.07 25.54 -6.57
N SER A 7 -27.27 26.27 -7.34
CA SER A 7 -25.83 26.50 -7.14
C SER A 7 -25.53 27.26 -5.84
N ASP A 8 -26.31 28.28 -5.49
CA ASP A 8 -26.10 29.06 -4.27
C ASP A 8 -26.35 28.22 -3.01
N ARG A 9 -27.27 27.26 -3.10
CA ARG A 9 -27.56 26.34 -1.98
C ARG A 9 -26.39 25.39 -1.71
N HIS A 10 -25.72 24.94 -2.77
CA HIS A 10 -24.60 24.01 -2.66
C HIS A 10 -23.32 24.68 -2.13
N THR A 11 -23.08 25.96 -2.38
CA THR A 11 -21.85 26.64 -1.91
C THR A 11 -22.00 27.22 -0.50
N ARG A 12 -23.15 27.81 -0.18
CA ARG A 12 -23.31 28.64 1.03
C ARG A 12 -23.63 27.85 2.30
N PHE A 13 -24.41 26.78 2.20
CA PHE A 13 -24.97 26.09 3.37
C PHE A 13 -24.13 24.92 3.93
N PRO A 14 -23.34 24.15 3.15
CA PRO A 14 -22.47 23.13 3.73
C PRO A 14 -21.50 23.61 4.82
N PRO A 15 -20.81 24.78 4.69
CA PRO A 15 -19.96 25.29 5.76
C PRO A 15 -20.78 25.74 6.99
N LEU A 16 -22.00 26.27 6.79
CA LEU A 16 -22.92 26.62 7.87
C LEU A 16 -23.37 25.38 8.67
N ILE A 17 -23.71 24.29 7.97
CA ILE A 17 -24.09 23.01 8.60
C ILE A 17 -22.95 22.47 9.45
N GLU A 18 -21.70 22.52 8.97
CA GLU A 18 -20.54 22.06 9.75
C GLU A 18 -20.29 22.94 11.00
N ARG A 19 -20.46 24.26 10.90
CA ARG A 19 -20.37 25.18 12.05
C ARG A 19 -21.45 24.89 13.10
N LEU A 20 -22.71 24.80 12.67
CA LEU A 20 -23.83 24.51 13.57
C LEU A 20 -23.72 23.12 14.21
N ALA A 21 -23.23 22.13 13.47
CA ALA A 21 -22.97 20.79 14.02
C ALA A 21 -21.86 20.81 15.08
N LYS A 22 -20.89 21.74 14.97
CA LYS A 22 -19.83 21.93 15.98
C LYS A 22 -20.34 22.65 17.22
N GLU A 23 -21.17 23.68 17.06
CA GLU A 23 -21.74 24.48 18.15
C GLU A 23 -22.82 23.71 18.94
N LYS A 24 -23.68 22.95 18.24
CA LYS A 24 -24.80 22.20 18.83
C LYS A 24 -24.69 20.71 18.53
N PRO A 25 -23.85 19.95 19.25
CA PRO A 25 -23.63 18.52 18.98
C PRO A 25 -24.87 17.65 19.22
N LYS A 26 -25.89 18.17 19.93
CA LYS A 26 -27.18 17.48 20.14
C LYS A 26 -28.00 17.31 18.85
N ILE A 27 -27.77 18.14 17.84
CA ILE A 27 -28.54 18.12 16.58
C ILE A 27 -27.76 17.34 15.52
N SER A 28 -28.40 16.36 14.89
CA SER A 28 -27.75 15.56 13.84
C SER A 28 -27.55 16.37 12.56
N LYS A 29 -26.46 16.11 11.83
CA LYS A 29 -26.20 16.73 10.51
C LYS A 29 -27.31 16.45 9.51
N VAL A 30 -27.98 15.31 9.63
CA VAL A 30 -29.14 14.95 8.80
C VAL A 30 -30.29 15.92 9.02
N LYS A 31 -30.59 16.24 10.29
CA LYS A 31 -31.65 17.19 10.65
C LYS A 31 -31.30 18.62 10.21
N LEU A 32 -30.02 18.99 10.29
CA LEU A 32 -29.54 20.27 9.74
C LEU A 32 -29.69 20.32 8.21
N CYS A 33 -29.32 19.26 7.48
CA CYS A 33 -29.50 19.19 6.03
C CYS A 33 -30.98 19.32 5.63
N GLN A 34 -31.88 18.65 6.36
CA GLN A 34 -33.33 18.77 6.17
C GLN A 34 -33.83 20.20 6.41
N LEU A 35 -33.36 20.86 7.47
CA LEU A 35 -33.77 22.23 7.81
C LEU A 35 -33.35 23.27 6.75
N PHE A 36 -32.28 23.00 6.01
CA PHE A 36 -31.79 23.87 4.93
C PHE A 36 -32.23 23.42 3.53
N ASP A 37 -33.09 22.41 3.41
CA ASP A 37 -33.52 21.79 2.14
C ASP A 37 -32.34 21.34 1.25
N ILE A 38 -31.37 20.65 1.85
CA ILE A 38 -30.19 20.13 1.14
C ILE A 38 -30.18 18.60 1.17
N PRO A 39 -30.05 17.94 0.02
CA PRO A 39 -29.84 16.50 -0.03
C PRO A 39 -28.58 16.12 0.73
N ARG A 40 -28.69 15.12 1.61
CA ARG A 40 -27.56 14.61 2.40
C ARG A 40 -26.37 14.26 1.52
N SER A 41 -26.62 13.64 0.36
CA SER A 41 -25.58 13.27 -0.62
C SER A 41 -24.79 14.48 -1.10
N SER A 42 -25.47 15.59 -1.43
CA SER A 42 -24.83 16.83 -1.88
C SER A 42 -23.89 17.40 -0.80
N HIS A 43 -24.32 17.40 0.46
CA HIS A 43 -23.47 17.85 1.58
C HIS A 43 -22.17 17.04 1.70
N TYR A 44 -22.25 15.70 1.60
CA TYR A 44 -21.06 14.85 1.68
C TYR A 44 -20.22 14.85 0.40
N ALA A 45 -20.82 15.01 -0.77
CA ALA A 45 -20.10 15.10 -2.05
C ALA A 45 -19.25 16.37 -2.13
N LEU A 46 -19.75 17.48 -1.60
CA LEU A 46 -19.04 18.77 -1.57
C LEU A 46 -18.00 18.85 -0.46
N LYS A 47 -17.97 17.86 0.44
CA LYS A 47 -17.02 17.85 1.54
C LYS A 47 -15.62 17.56 1.03
N LYS A 48 -14.71 18.52 1.23
CA LYS A 48 -13.30 18.32 0.91
C LYS A 48 -12.73 17.16 1.74
N PRO A 49 -11.92 16.26 1.12
CA PRO A 49 -11.23 15.23 1.87
C PRO A 49 -10.32 15.87 2.91
N LYS A 50 -10.18 15.20 4.05
CA LYS A 50 -9.25 15.66 5.08
C LYS A 50 -7.81 15.50 4.57
N LEU A 51 -7.01 16.55 4.75
CA LEU A 51 -5.58 16.46 4.50
C LEU A 51 -4.95 15.46 5.48
N PRO A 52 -3.94 14.70 5.05
CA PRO A 52 -3.23 13.77 5.93
C PRO A 52 -2.53 14.52 7.05
N SER A 53 -2.45 13.91 8.23
CA SER A 53 -1.67 14.47 9.34
C SER A 53 -0.17 14.37 9.06
N LEU A 54 0.62 15.21 9.72
CA LEU A 54 2.10 15.16 9.61
C LEU A 54 2.64 13.76 9.92
N GLU A 55 2.08 13.10 10.93
CA GLU A 55 2.43 11.72 11.29
C GLU A 55 2.17 10.73 10.15
N GLN A 56 1.06 10.86 9.43
CA GLN A 56 0.74 10.00 8.29
C GLN A 56 1.72 10.24 7.14
N ILE A 57 2.08 11.50 6.89
CA ILE A 57 3.06 11.87 5.86
C ILE A 57 4.42 11.26 6.21
N ASN A 58 4.90 11.45 7.44
CA ASN A 58 6.18 10.90 7.89
C ASN A 58 6.20 9.38 7.81
N LEU A 59 5.14 8.72 8.24
CA LEU A 59 5.05 7.27 8.24
C LEU A 59 5.00 6.72 6.80
N ASN A 60 4.34 7.43 5.88
CA ASN A 60 4.41 7.14 4.45
C ASN A 60 5.84 7.28 3.89
N LEU A 61 6.56 8.32 4.28
CA LEU A 61 7.96 8.54 3.87
C LEU A 61 8.89 7.45 4.41
N TRP A 62 8.79 7.10 5.68
CA TRP A 62 9.63 6.06 6.28
C TRP A 62 9.42 4.68 5.67
N VAL A 63 8.17 4.32 5.36
CA VAL A 63 7.88 3.05 4.66
C VAL A 63 8.53 3.04 3.27
N LYS A 64 8.49 4.16 2.54
CA LYS A 64 9.14 4.29 1.24
C LYS A 64 10.67 4.19 1.35
N GLN A 65 11.27 4.91 2.31
CA GLN A 65 12.71 4.84 2.58
C GLN A 65 13.17 3.43 2.93
N ALA A 66 12.42 2.72 3.81
CA ALA A 66 12.71 1.34 4.15
C ALA A 66 12.58 0.41 2.93
N TYR A 67 11.59 0.63 2.06
CA TYR A 67 11.44 -0.12 0.82
C TYR A 67 12.63 0.07 -0.12
N ASP A 68 13.10 1.30 -0.28
CA ASP A 68 14.27 1.64 -1.10
C ASP A 68 15.55 1.01 -0.52
N GLN A 69 15.72 1.01 0.80
CA GLN A 69 16.81 0.30 1.48
C GLN A 69 16.82 -1.20 1.19
N THR A 70 15.65 -1.83 1.09
CA THR A 70 15.51 -3.26 0.73
C THR A 70 15.61 -3.52 -0.77
N LYS A 71 15.88 -2.50 -1.60
CA LYS A 71 15.90 -2.57 -3.07
C LYS A 71 14.62 -3.20 -3.66
N GLY A 72 13.49 -2.95 -3.01
CA GLY A 72 12.17 -3.45 -3.41
C GLY A 72 11.87 -4.92 -3.11
N SER A 73 12.76 -5.63 -2.41
CA SER A 73 12.49 -7.00 -1.94
C SER A 73 11.65 -7.04 -0.65
N GLY A 74 11.66 -5.96 0.14
CA GLY A 74 11.00 -5.86 1.43
C GLY A 74 9.48 -5.92 1.33
N GLY A 75 8.88 -6.97 1.91
CA GLY A 75 7.43 -7.06 2.10
C GLY A 75 6.96 -6.33 3.36
N ALA A 76 5.64 -6.20 3.54
CA ALA A 76 5.04 -5.45 4.64
C ALA A 76 5.56 -5.84 6.05
N ARG A 77 5.88 -7.12 6.27
CA ARG A 77 6.44 -7.59 7.55
C ARG A 77 7.85 -7.04 7.78
N THR A 78 8.70 -7.11 6.77
CA THR A 78 10.07 -6.59 6.82
C THR A 78 10.06 -5.08 7.00
N LEU A 79 9.27 -4.35 6.21
CA LEU A 79 9.18 -2.90 6.31
C LEU A 79 8.63 -2.46 7.67
N SER A 80 7.62 -3.18 8.21
CA SER A 80 7.11 -2.88 9.55
C SER A 80 8.16 -3.03 10.64
N ALA A 81 9.00 -4.07 10.56
CA ALA A 81 10.07 -4.29 11.52
C ALA A 81 11.16 -3.22 11.38
N MET A 82 11.60 -2.91 10.15
CA MET A 82 12.62 -1.89 9.88
C MET A 82 12.19 -0.51 10.37
N VAL A 83 10.98 -0.05 9.99
CA VAL A 83 10.47 1.26 10.42
C VAL A 83 10.31 1.31 11.94
N SER A 84 9.86 0.21 12.56
CA SER A 84 9.71 0.16 14.02
C SER A 84 11.04 0.22 14.76
N GLN A 85 12.07 -0.42 14.22
CA GLN A 85 13.43 -0.41 14.78
C GLN A 85 14.13 0.93 14.55
N GLN A 86 13.99 1.54 13.37
CA GLN A 86 14.68 2.78 13.00
C GLN A 86 14.09 4.02 13.69
N HIS A 87 12.76 4.08 13.84
CA HIS A 87 12.08 5.28 14.34
C HIS A 87 11.45 5.08 15.73
N GLY A 88 11.58 3.89 16.34
CA GLY A 88 11.01 3.60 17.66
C GLY A 88 9.48 3.59 17.72
N ILE A 89 8.81 3.48 16.57
CA ILE A 89 7.34 3.55 16.47
C ILE A 89 6.77 2.15 16.26
N LYS A 90 5.71 1.78 16.98
CA LYS A 90 5.03 0.50 16.76
C LYS A 90 4.23 0.52 15.46
N LEU A 91 4.85 0.08 14.35
CA LEU A 91 4.17 -0.08 13.07
C LEU A 91 3.70 -1.52 12.89
N THR A 92 2.40 -1.73 12.68
CA THR A 92 1.85 -3.06 12.42
C THR A 92 2.04 -3.47 10.96
N ARG A 93 2.16 -4.78 10.71
CA ARG A 93 2.20 -5.38 9.37
C ARG A 93 1.04 -4.88 8.49
N TYR A 94 -0.18 -4.84 9.05
CA TYR A 94 -1.37 -4.42 8.32
C TYR A 94 -1.27 -2.96 7.86
N LYS A 95 -0.82 -2.07 8.76
CA LYS A 95 -0.65 -0.65 8.45
C LYS A 95 0.43 -0.44 7.38
N ALA A 96 1.57 -1.13 7.51
CA ALA A 96 2.62 -1.12 6.49
C ALA A 96 2.10 -1.58 5.12
N GLY A 97 1.36 -2.70 5.07
CA GLY A 97 0.78 -3.22 3.82
C GLY A 97 -0.22 -2.26 3.17
N LYS A 98 -1.05 -1.59 3.97
CA LYS A 98 -1.98 -0.56 3.46
C LYS A 98 -1.23 0.61 2.84
N ILE A 99 -0.13 1.04 3.42
CA ILE A 99 0.70 2.14 2.91
C ILE A 99 1.43 1.73 1.65
N MET A 100 1.98 0.51 1.62
CA MET A 100 2.55 -0.07 0.41
C MET A 100 1.54 -0.04 -0.73
N ALA A 101 0.30 -0.50 -0.49
CA ALA A 101 -0.76 -0.47 -1.50
C ALA A 101 -1.12 0.95 -1.94
N GLN A 102 -1.22 1.91 -1.00
CA GLN A 102 -1.50 3.32 -1.31
C GLN A 102 -0.39 3.97 -2.16
N GLN A 103 0.86 3.51 -2.01
CA GLN A 103 2.01 4.02 -2.74
C GLN A 103 2.39 3.17 -3.96
N GLY A 104 1.67 2.08 -4.24
CA GLY A 104 2.01 1.15 -5.33
C GLY A 104 3.30 0.34 -5.11
N LEU A 105 3.76 0.20 -3.86
CA LEU A 105 4.95 -0.58 -3.52
C LEU A 105 4.60 -2.07 -3.52
N ILE A 106 5.22 -2.83 -4.41
CA ILE A 106 5.03 -4.28 -4.52
C ILE A 106 6.37 -4.95 -4.24
N SER A 107 6.38 -5.91 -3.31
CA SER A 107 7.58 -6.69 -3.03
C SER A 107 7.94 -7.55 -4.24
N ARG A 108 9.12 -7.29 -4.83
CA ARG A 108 9.66 -8.01 -5.99
C ARG A 108 10.72 -8.99 -5.55
N GLN A 109 10.40 -9.86 -4.59
CA GLN A 109 11.32 -10.89 -4.14
C GLN A 109 11.86 -11.68 -5.33
N LEU A 110 13.17 -11.83 -5.39
CA LEU A 110 13.83 -12.64 -6.41
C LEU A 110 13.38 -14.08 -6.23
N ILE A 111 12.61 -14.59 -7.18
CA ILE A 111 12.28 -16.02 -7.25
C ILE A 111 13.59 -16.72 -7.57
N ARG A 112 14.07 -17.56 -6.63
CA ARG A 112 15.18 -18.48 -6.94
C ARG A 112 14.69 -19.44 -8.01
N HIS A 113 15.38 -19.49 -9.14
CA HIS A 113 15.06 -20.45 -10.20
C HIS A 113 15.15 -21.88 -9.64
N ARG A 114 14.14 -22.71 -9.94
CA ARG A 114 14.04 -24.09 -9.42
C ARG A 114 15.28 -24.93 -9.74
N TYR A 115 15.87 -24.68 -10.90
CA TYR A 115 17.12 -25.31 -11.29
C TYR A 115 18.28 -24.41 -10.84
N SER A 116 18.96 -24.78 -9.77
CA SER A 116 20.30 -24.31 -9.49
C SER A 116 21.22 -24.81 -10.59
N LYS A 117 22.18 -24.01 -11.05
CA LYS A 117 23.26 -24.54 -11.89
C LYS A 117 23.92 -25.68 -11.12
N ALA A 118 23.86 -26.87 -11.69
CA ALA A 118 24.46 -28.08 -11.13
C ALA A 118 25.94 -28.11 -11.58
N ASP A 119 26.71 -27.12 -11.14
CA ASP A 119 28.17 -27.11 -11.31
C ASP A 119 28.86 -27.88 -10.17
N LYS A 120 28.07 -28.41 -9.21
CA LYS A 120 28.59 -29.24 -8.12
C LYS A 120 28.58 -30.70 -8.57
N GLU A 121 29.72 -31.35 -8.40
CA GLU A 121 29.86 -32.79 -8.59
C GLU A 121 28.93 -33.55 -7.63
N HIS A 122 28.42 -34.69 -8.08
CA HIS A 122 27.56 -35.54 -7.25
C HIS A 122 28.40 -36.19 -6.15
N ALA A 123 27.94 -36.11 -4.89
CA ALA A 123 28.71 -36.59 -3.74
C ALA A 123 28.99 -38.10 -3.73
N ILE A 124 28.26 -38.89 -4.52
CA ILE A 124 28.36 -40.35 -4.55
C ILE A 124 29.07 -40.84 -5.83
N HIS A 125 29.08 -40.05 -6.89
CA HIS A 125 29.61 -40.47 -8.18
C HIS A 125 30.25 -39.32 -8.93
N ASP A 126 31.44 -39.58 -9.45
CA ASP A 126 32.19 -38.60 -10.22
C ASP A 126 31.56 -38.43 -11.61
N ASN A 127 31.51 -37.19 -12.10
CA ASN A 127 31.11 -36.91 -13.48
C ASN A 127 32.28 -37.22 -14.42
N LEU A 128 32.45 -38.50 -14.74
CA LEU A 128 33.52 -38.99 -15.61
C LEU A 128 33.45 -38.39 -17.03
N LEU A 129 32.25 -38.04 -17.48
CA LEU A 129 32.01 -37.63 -18.86
C LEU A 129 32.29 -36.16 -19.10
N LYS A 130 32.21 -35.29 -18.07
CA LYS A 130 32.45 -33.83 -18.15
C LYS A 130 31.82 -33.11 -19.37
N ARG A 131 30.69 -33.61 -19.87
CA ARG A 131 30.00 -33.14 -21.09
C ARG A 131 30.77 -33.39 -22.41
N GLU A 132 31.81 -34.23 -22.38
CA GLU A 132 32.62 -34.69 -23.50
C GLU A 132 32.09 -36.02 -24.06
N PHE A 133 30.76 -36.16 -24.21
CA PHE A 133 30.17 -37.39 -24.76
C PHE A 133 30.47 -37.50 -26.26
N SER A 134 31.26 -38.51 -26.65
CA SER A 134 31.50 -38.86 -28.06
C SER A 134 30.85 -40.21 -28.40
N PRO A 135 29.85 -40.23 -29.29
CA PRO A 135 29.11 -41.45 -29.63
C PRO A 135 29.94 -42.51 -30.36
N ALA A 136 31.08 -42.14 -30.95
CA ALA A 136 31.95 -43.08 -31.69
C ALA A 136 32.90 -43.90 -30.80
N ALA A 137 33.05 -43.55 -29.52
CA ALA A 137 34.03 -44.16 -28.63
C ALA A 137 33.53 -45.39 -27.85
N PHE A 138 32.22 -45.66 -27.84
CA PHE A 138 31.65 -46.83 -27.15
C PHE A 138 31.78 -48.07 -28.02
N LYS A 139 32.87 -48.84 -27.84
CA LYS A 139 32.93 -50.22 -28.28
C LYS A 139 32.33 -51.11 -27.18
N PHE A 140 31.17 -51.69 -27.47
CA PHE A 140 30.56 -52.71 -26.63
C PHE A 140 31.28 -54.02 -26.95
N GLU A 141 32.11 -54.52 -26.04
CA GLU A 141 32.61 -55.90 -26.16
C GLU A 141 31.60 -56.86 -25.50
N PRO A 142 31.20 -57.95 -26.18
CA PRO A 142 30.17 -58.88 -25.72
C PRO A 142 30.60 -59.74 -24.53
#